data_AF-A0A8T4HZP1-F1
#
_entry.id   AF-A0A8T4HZP1-F1
#
_cell.length_a   1.000
_cell.length_b   1.000
_cell.length_c   1.000
_cell.angle_alpha   90.00
_cell.angle_beta   90.00
_cell.angle_gamma   90.00
#
_symmetry.space_group_name_H-M   'P 1'
#
loop_
_entity.id
_entity.type
_entity.pdbx_description
1 polymer ?
#
loop_
_entity_poly.entity_id
_entity_poly.type
_entity_poly.pdbx_seq_one_letter_code
_entity_poly.pdbx_strand_id
1 'polypeptide(L)' 'GEPGEDGAKGEPGPEGPKGEPGAAGPRGEQGPQGERGPAGPAPSSWTWTYNGVTYTCTPSSDGSTSYNCQPSGGGEPD' A
#
# COMPACT_ATOMS: atom_id res chain seq x y z
N GLY A 1 34.51 -5.73 89.44
CA GLY A 1 33.23 -5.36 88.83
C GLY A 1 32.98 -6.32 87.70
N GLU A 2 31.74 -6.77 87.54
CA GLU A 2 31.38 -7.67 86.43
C GLU A 2 31.47 -6.92 85.10
N PRO A 3 31.95 -7.56 84.01
CA PRO A 3 31.92 -6.97 82.68
C PRO A 3 30.49 -6.65 82.25
N GLY A 4 30.30 -5.47 81.63
CA GLY A 4 29.00 -5.04 81.13
C GLY A 4 28.49 -5.95 80.01
N GLU A 5 27.17 -6.10 79.93
CA GLU A 5 26.49 -6.92 78.93
C GLU A 5 26.75 -6.38 77.51
N ASP A 6 27.00 -7.28 76.56
CA ASP A 6 27.22 -6.90 75.16
C ASP A 6 25.97 -6.23 74.59
N GLY A 7 26.16 -5.07 73.95
CA GLY A 7 25.08 -4.28 73.38
C GLY A 7 24.31 -5.04 72.30
N ALA A 8 22.98 -4.92 72.32
CA ALA A 8 22.12 -5.55 71.34
C ALA A 8 22.50 -5.17 69.90
N LYS A 9 22.49 -6.16 68.99
CA LYS A 9 22.75 -5.94 67.57
C LYS A 9 21.72 -4.97 67.00
N GLY A 10 22.19 -3.98 66.24
CA GLY A 10 21.32 -2.99 65.59
C GLY A 10 20.34 -3.61 64.60
N GLU A 11 19.22 -2.93 64.39
CA GLU A 11 18.16 -3.36 63.46
C GLU A 11 18.64 -3.36 62.00
N PRO A 12 18.04 -4.21 61.13
CA PRO A 12 18.30 -4.16 59.70
C PRO A 12 17.99 -2.78 59.11
N GLY A 13 18.77 -2.37 58.10
CA GLY A 13 18.52 -1.12 57.38
C GLY A 13 17.20 -1.15 56.58
N PRO A 14 16.71 0.03 56.15
CA PRO A 14 15.49 0.12 55.36
C PRO A 14 15.66 -0.51 53.97
N GLU A 15 14.54 -0.90 53.36
CA GLU A 15 14.52 -1.36 51.97
C GLU A 15 14.97 -0.24 51.01
N GLY A 16 15.68 -0.62 49.96
CA GLY A 16 16.15 0.31 48.93
C GLY A 16 15.01 0.89 48.08
N PRO A 17 15.26 1.99 47.35
CA PRO A 17 14.25 2.57 46.47
C PRO A 17 13.93 1.63 45.30
N LYS A 18 12.69 1.74 44.81
CA LYS A 18 12.27 1.05 43.58
C LYS A 18 13.08 1.56 42.38
N GLY A 19 13.47 0.65 41.48
CA GLY A 19 14.18 0.99 40.24
C GLY A 19 13.35 1.86 39.29
N GLU A 20 14.04 2.55 38.38
CA GLU A 20 13.40 3.41 37.38
C GLU A 20 12.59 2.61 36.35
N PRO A 21 11.56 3.22 35.73
CA PRO A 21 10.86 2.61 34.61
C PRO A 21 11.79 2.27 33.45
N GLY A 22 11.47 1.19 32.73
CA GLY A 22 12.21 0.81 31.51
C GLY A 22 12.08 1.84 30.38
N ALA A 23 13.00 1.78 29.43
CA ALA A 23 12.97 2.65 28.24
C ALA A 23 11.75 2.37 27.36
N ALA A 24 11.33 3.39 26.60
CA ALA A 24 10.29 3.24 25.59
C ALA A 24 10.70 2.22 24.52
N GLY A 25 9.71 1.48 24.00
CA GLY A 25 9.94 0.52 22.90
C GLY A 25 10.31 1.21 21.58
N PRO A 26 10.85 0.45 20.61
CA PRO A 26 11.18 0.97 19.29
C PRO A 26 9.93 1.40 18.52
N ARG A 27 10.12 2.29 17.54
CA ARG A 27 9.08 2.66 16.58
C ARG A 27 8.70 1.44 15.73
N GLY A 28 7.42 1.28 15.42
CA GLY A 28 6.93 0.25 14.51
C GLY A 28 7.47 0.40 13.08
N GLU A 29 7.41 -0.70 12.33
CA GLU A 29 7.84 -0.75 10.93
C GLU A 29 6.97 0.12 10.02
N GLN A 30 7.52 0.48 8.85
CA GLN A 30 6.74 1.16 7.81
C GLN A 30 5.63 0.22 7.28
N GLY A 31 4.45 0.77 7.03
CA GLY A 31 3.37 0.01 6.37
C GLY A 31 3.73 -0.43 4.94
N PRO A 32 3.01 -1.42 4.39
CA PRO A 32 3.23 -1.86 3.02
C PRO A 32 2.94 -0.77 2.00
N GLN A 33 3.53 -0.90 0.80
CA GLN A 33 3.18 -0.06 -0.34
C GLN A 33 1.71 -0.26 -0.74
N GLY A 34 1.04 0.82 -1.16
CA GLY A 34 -0.32 0.74 -1.69
C GLY A 34 -0.44 -0.04 -3.00
N GLU A 35 -1.66 -0.49 -3.31
CA GLU A 35 -1.96 -1.23 -4.54
C GLU A 35 -1.78 -0.36 -5.81
N ARG A 36 -1.59 -1.02 -6.95
CA ARG A 36 -1.56 -0.34 -8.25
C ARG A 36 -2.93 0.29 -8.55
N GLY A 37 -2.93 1.48 -9.13
CA GLY A 37 -4.16 2.12 -9.61
C GLY A 37 -4.85 1.34 -10.74
N PRO A 38 -6.13 1.66 -11.03
CA PRO A 38 -6.89 1.00 -12.10
C PRO A 38 -6.29 1.27 -13.49
N ALA A 39 -6.65 0.42 -14.46
CA ALA A 39 -6.30 0.66 -15.85
C ALA A 39 -6.92 1.96 -16.38
N GLY A 40 -6.24 2.61 -17.33
CA GLY A 40 -6.74 3.80 -18.01
C GLY A 40 -7.97 3.51 -18.89
N PRO A 41 -8.73 4.55 -19.28
CA PRO A 41 -9.86 4.39 -20.19
C PRO A 41 -9.41 3.87 -21.56
N ALA A 42 -10.27 3.10 -22.21
CA ALA A 42 -10.02 2.63 -23.57
C ALA A 42 -9.95 3.81 -24.56
N PRO A 43 -9.16 3.72 -25.65
CA PRO A 43 -9.04 4.80 -26.63
C PRO A 43 -10.38 5.07 -27.33
N SER A 44 -10.71 6.35 -27.53
CA SER A 44 -11.97 6.78 -28.14
C SER A 44 -12.13 6.40 -29.61
N SER A 45 -11.04 6.08 -30.32
CA SER A 45 -11.05 5.52 -31.67
C SER A 45 -9.63 5.16 -32.10
N TRP A 46 -9.49 4.21 -33.01
CA TRP A 46 -8.21 3.90 -33.64
C TRP A 46 -8.41 3.53 -35.11
N THR A 47 -7.36 3.72 -35.91
CA THR A 47 -7.39 3.47 -37.35
C THR A 47 -6.27 2.52 -37.77
N TRP A 48 -6.53 1.66 -38.75
CA TRP A 48 -5.50 0.85 -39.40
C TRP A 48 -5.79 0.69 -40.89
N THR A 49 -4.75 0.41 -41.67
CA THR A 49 -4.87 0.17 -43.11
C THR A 49 -4.63 -1.30 -43.41
N TYR A 50 -5.55 -1.94 -44.12
CA TYR A 50 -5.42 -3.32 -44.59
C TYR A 50 -5.79 -3.39 -46.07
N ASN A 51 -4.90 -3.97 -46.90
CA ASN A 51 -5.05 -4.04 -48.36
C ASN A 51 -5.39 -2.69 -49.04
N GLY A 52 -4.81 -1.59 -48.52
CA GLY A 52 -5.08 -0.23 -49.03
C GLY A 52 -6.37 0.41 -48.55
N VAL A 53 -7.21 -0.31 -47.79
CA VAL A 53 -8.44 0.21 -47.18
C VAL A 53 -8.14 0.66 -45.75
N THR A 54 -8.51 1.89 -45.41
CA THR A 54 -8.40 2.40 -44.04
C THR A 54 -9.68 2.06 -43.28
N TYR A 55 -9.53 1.40 -42.14
CA TYR A 55 -10.62 1.09 -41.22
C TYR A 55 -10.54 2.00 -40.01
N THR A 56 -11.69 2.54 -39.60
CA THR A 56 -11.83 3.36 -38.40
C THR A 56 -12.71 2.62 -37.41
N CYS A 57 -12.14 2.21 -36.27
CA CYS A 57 -12.89 1.66 -35.15
C CYS A 57 -13.32 2.78 -34.21
N THR A 58 -14.62 2.88 -33.96
CA THR A 58 -15.21 3.71 -32.91
C THR A 58 -15.87 2.82 -31.85
N PRO A 59 -15.79 3.17 -30.55
CA PRO A 59 -16.48 2.44 -29.50
C PRO A 59 -17.98 2.57 -29.72
N SER A 60 -18.67 1.45 -29.50
CA SER A 60 -20.12 1.40 -29.60
C SER A 60 -20.72 2.29 -28.52
N SER A 61 -21.68 3.14 -28.90
CA SER A 61 -22.37 4.07 -27.98
C SER A 61 -23.29 3.36 -26.98
N ASP A 62 -23.39 2.03 -27.05
CA ASP A 62 -24.09 1.16 -26.13
C ASP A 62 -23.35 0.93 -24.79
N GLY A 63 -22.14 1.49 -24.65
CA GLY A 63 -21.30 1.31 -23.45
C GLY A 63 -20.61 -0.05 -23.39
N SER A 64 -20.64 -0.83 -24.49
CA SER A 64 -19.90 -2.07 -24.59
C SER A 64 -18.41 -1.82 -24.88
N THR A 65 -17.56 -2.79 -24.54
CA THR A 65 -16.15 -2.81 -24.97
C THR A 65 -15.99 -3.17 -26.46
N SER A 66 -17.10 -3.23 -27.21
CA SER A 66 -17.11 -3.57 -28.63
C SER A 66 -16.84 -2.33 -29.47
N TYR A 67 -15.98 -2.47 -30.47
CA TYR A 67 -15.68 -1.43 -31.45
C TYR A 67 -16.38 -1.74 -32.77
N ASN A 68 -17.05 -0.75 -33.35
CA ASN A 68 -17.57 -0.82 -34.71
C ASN A 68 -16.52 -0.24 -35.64
N CYS A 69 -16.08 -1.04 -36.60
CA CYS A 69 -14.98 -0.68 -37.48
C CYS A 69 -15.47 -0.56 -38.92
N GLN A 70 -15.43 0.64 -39.47
CA GLN A 70 -15.96 0.95 -40.80
C GLN A 70 -14.84 1.38 -41.75
N PRO A 71 -14.85 0.93 -43.01
CA PRO A 71 -13.91 1.40 -44.01
C PRO A 71 -14.19 2.87 -44.36
N SER A 72 -13.15 3.70 -44.35
CA SER A 72 -13.22 5.15 -44.58
C SER A 72 -13.34 5.54 -46.06
N GLY A 73 -13.48 4.57 -46.97
CA GLY A 73 -13.58 4.80 -48.41
C GLY A 73 -14.61 3.84 -49.03
N GLY A 74 -15.64 4.40 -49.68
CA GLY A 74 -16.73 3.68 -50.32
C GLY A 74 -16.31 2.90 -51.56
N GLY A 75 -15.50 1.85 -51.37
CA GLY A 75 -15.32 0.80 -52.35
C GLY A 75 -15.86 -0.49 -51.77
N GLU A 76 -17.14 -0.77 -52.01
CA GLU A 76 -17.59 -2.16 -52.13
C GLU A 76 -16.73 -2.80 -53.21
N PRO A 77 -15.94 -3.85 -52.91
CA PRO A 77 -15.34 -4.65 -53.96
C PRO A 77 -16.44 -5.47 -54.63
N ASP A 78 -16.64 -5.24 -55.93
CA ASP A 78 -17.41 -6.09 -56.85
C ASP A 78 -16.88 -7.53 -56.85
#